data_AF-A0A243Q6S5-F1
#
_entry.id   AF-A0A243Q6S5-F1
#
_cell.length_a   1.000
_cell.length_b   1.000
_cell.length_c   1.000
_cell.angle_alpha   90.00
_cell.angle_beta   90.00
_cell.angle_gamma   90.00
#
_symmetry.space_group_name_H-M   'P 1'
#
loop_
_entity.id
_entity.type
_entity.pdbx_description
1 polymer ?
#
loop_
_entity_poly.entity_id
_entity_poly.type
_entity_poly.pdbx_seq_one_letter_code
_entity_poly.pdbx_strand_id
1 'polypeptide(L)'
;MTTMSDPSTGADALAGLVAGFPFPFPEDRYRYSTNVEPAQTPVTTAAGRWGAAVVDIDSEYRDELDRRAMILAADPTRHAVLPHMVPAAWDAMLTLMRELDETYPEQMRLRPTGADTWLWRNEILGIEQRFRYGDPATLPEEPLRYITSQIQEDIALLDQRNDQLYVDAGVVTFAADWSFGFDVGMSFLEIHGPVPRVRQEGVITRAHEFLKRLQPHQPYRRTNWTLTIDRRLDVSTEIYHEWGPDRETIQRVSDDEFGRRVHLRVEVQHLIRLPDSGAVMFLIRTYMLPLEQLASVEVWRRRTAEVLAELPGDMADYKGIIKFRDRAAQWLRGAAPVPTTTPGPGMPRWPTSPPAVDTSGSEFLVVAIGDDAGVAHVSRNWVAAAEAAGPTRLLVLDSLVGSHDRSALRTALAECRIGTRILVTGGQYDVMTALAMARTAGAVAAELSSYVTHTRDLPLYCAHCRDTFCVDVVVGGVVACPGCARDLEVHEHHSPVVGGFLGSAAGGDA
;
A
#
# COMPACT_ATOMS: atom_id res chain seq x y z
N MET A 1 13.40 -12.29 -20.94
CA MET A 1 13.91 -10.92 -20.72
C MET A 1 12.74 -10.09 -20.28
N THR A 2 12.47 -10.07 -18.99
CA THR A 2 11.39 -9.32 -18.37
C THR A 2 12.08 -8.28 -17.51
N THR A 3 12.15 -7.05 -18.02
CA THR A 3 12.76 -5.91 -17.33
C THR A 3 11.84 -5.50 -16.19
N MET A 4 12.35 -5.57 -14.96
CA MET A 4 11.67 -5.08 -13.77
C MET A 4 11.54 -3.55 -13.79
N SER A 5 10.42 -3.13 -13.24
CA SER A 5 9.93 -1.78 -13.01
C SER A 5 10.84 -0.98 -12.07
N ASP A 6 11.04 0.28 -12.43
CA ASP A 6 11.57 1.39 -11.61
C ASP A 6 10.66 1.65 -10.38
N PRO A 7 11.09 2.39 -9.33
CA PRO A 7 10.35 2.50 -8.09
C PRO A 7 8.99 3.14 -8.34
N SER A 8 7.96 2.46 -7.85
CA SER A 8 6.55 2.84 -7.97
C SER A 8 6.35 4.33 -7.71
N THR A 9 5.61 4.99 -8.59
CA THR A 9 4.99 6.28 -8.28
C THR A 9 4.23 6.17 -6.94
N GLY A 10 4.18 7.23 -6.13
CA GLY A 10 3.54 7.16 -4.80
C GLY A 10 2.08 6.66 -4.82
N ALA A 11 1.39 6.80 -5.96
CA ALA A 11 0.05 6.28 -6.16
C ALA A 11 0.00 4.75 -6.36
N ASP A 12 0.94 4.17 -7.12
CA ASP A 12 1.04 2.71 -7.30
C ASP A 12 1.47 2.00 -6.01
N ALA A 13 2.37 2.62 -5.24
CA ALA A 13 2.76 2.14 -3.92
C ALA A 13 1.54 2.11 -2.98
N LEU A 14 0.79 3.20 -2.92
CA LEU A 14 -0.40 3.31 -2.07
C LEU A 14 -1.49 2.32 -2.46
N ALA A 15 -1.73 2.13 -3.76
CA ALA A 15 -2.67 1.11 -4.25
C ALA A 15 -2.23 -0.31 -3.85
N GLY A 16 -0.93 -0.59 -3.90
CA GLY A 16 -0.34 -1.83 -3.40
C GLY A 16 -0.56 -2.04 -1.90
N LEU A 17 -0.33 -1.00 -1.08
CA LEU A 17 -0.55 -1.03 0.36
C LEU A 17 -2.02 -1.29 0.71
N VAL A 18 -2.96 -0.66 0.01
CA VAL A 18 -4.40 -0.90 0.20
C VAL A 18 -4.76 -2.34 -0.21
N ALA A 19 -4.27 -2.83 -1.36
CA ALA A 19 -4.58 -4.18 -1.83
C ALA A 19 -3.99 -5.29 -0.94
N GLY A 20 -2.82 -5.05 -0.34
CA GLY A 20 -2.13 -5.95 0.58
C GLY A 20 -2.54 -5.80 2.05
N PHE A 21 -3.37 -4.81 2.40
CA PHE A 21 -3.66 -4.50 3.80
C PHE A 21 -4.41 -5.64 4.51
N PRO A 22 -3.90 -6.14 5.66
CA PRO A 22 -4.48 -7.27 6.37
C PRO A 22 -5.67 -6.85 7.25
N PHE A 23 -6.75 -6.40 6.64
CA PHE A 23 -7.92 -5.88 7.36
C PHE A 23 -8.42 -6.87 8.45
N PRO A 24 -8.45 -6.47 9.74
CA PRO A 24 -8.43 -7.42 10.86
C PRO A 24 -9.83 -7.81 11.36
N PHE A 25 -10.90 -7.24 10.79
CA PHE A 25 -12.26 -7.37 11.32
C PHE A 25 -13.10 -8.35 10.48
N PRO A 26 -13.32 -9.59 10.95
CA PRO A 26 -14.23 -10.52 10.29
C PRO A 26 -15.71 -10.13 10.50
N GLU A 27 -16.01 -9.47 11.62
CA GLU A 27 -17.37 -9.10 12.06
C GLU A 27 -17.42 -7.62 12.47
N ASP A 28 -18.63 -7.09 12.62
CA ASP A 28 -18.88 -5.70 13.03
C ASP A 28 -18.70 -5.47 14.55
N ARG A 29 -18.20 -6.48 15.26
CA ARG A 29 -17.87 -6.46 16.68
C ARG A 29 -16.52 -7.11 16.91
N TYR A 30 -15.78 -6.61 17.90
CA TYR A 30 -14.47 -7.17 18.27
C TYR A 30 -14.45 -7.62 19.73
N ARG A 31 -14.01 -8.86 19.95
CA ARG A 31 -13.71 -9.43 21.27
C ARG A 31 -12.40 -10.20 21.19
N TYR A 32 -11.72 -10.36 22.31
CA TYR A 32 -10.55 -11.24 22.36
C TYR A 32 -10.99 -12.68 22.09
N SER A 33 -10.25 -13.35 21.22
CA SER A 33 -10.42 -14.75 20.92
C SER A 33 -9.07 -15.37 20.63
N THR A 34 -9.01 -16.70 20.61
CA THR A 34 -7.83 -17.42 20.13
C THR A 34 -7.87 -17.42 18.60
N ASN A 35 -7.56 -16.28 17.99
CA ASN A 35 -7.62 -16.06 16.53
C ASN A 35 -6.36 -16.57 15.81
N VAL A 36 -5.96 -17.80 16.12
CA VAL A 36 -4.77 -18.43 15.55
C VAL A 36 -5.17 -19.39 14.43
N GLU A 37 -4.50 -19.27 13.28
CA GLU A 37 -4.73 -20.08 12.08
C GLU A 37 -3.39 -20.50 11.45
N PRO A 38 -3.37 -21.56 10.62
CA PRO A 38 -2.16 -21.89 9.85
C PRO A 38 -1.68 -20.69 9.02
N ALA A 39 -0.37 -20.45 9.01
CA ALA A 39 0.22 -19.42 8.16
C ALA A 39 0.24 -19.86 6.67
N GLN A 40 0.78 -19.00 5.79
CA GLN A 40 0.92 -19.27 4.35
C GLN A 40 -0.40 -19.61 3.63
N THR A 41 -1.53 -19.22 4.22
CA THR A 41 -2.86 -19.35 3.62
C THR A 41 -3.30 -17.98 3.11
N PRO A 42 -3.45 -17.73 1.80
CA PRO A 42 -3.89 -16.43 1.32
C PRO A 42 -5.29 -16.05 1.83
N VAL A 43 -5.46 -14.81 2.26
CA VAL A 43 -6.75 -14.23 2.68
C VAL A 43 -7.20 -13.21 1.64
N THR A 44 -8.39 -13.38 1.09
CA THR A 44 -9.00 -12.41 0.16
C THR A 44 -9.81 -11.37 0.94
N THR A 45 -9.59 -10.11 0.62
CA THR A 45 -10.31 -8.96 1.17
C THR A 45 -11.07 -8.23 0.07
N ALA A 46 -11.84 -7.21 0.42
CA ALA A 46 -12.54 -6.38 -0.56
C ALA A 46 -11.60 -5.56 -1.47
N ALA A 47 -10.35 -5.35 -1.06
CA ALA A 47 -9.37 -4.56 -1.80
C ALA A 47 -8.29 -5.41 -2.50
N GLY A 48 -8.11 -6.68 -2.08
CA GLY A 48 -7.05 -7.52 -2.63
C GLY A 48 -6.84 -8.80 -1.82
N ARG A 49 -5.58 -9.10 -1.51
CA ARG A 49 -5.19 -10.33 -0.81
C ARG A 49 -3.89 -10.16 -0.05
N TRP A 50 -3.73 -10.92 1.03
CA TRP A 50 -2.52 -10.95 1.84
C TRP A 50 -2.27 -12.36 2.42
N GLY A 51 -1.14 -12.58 3.08
CA GLY A 51 -0.90 -13.79 3.87
C GLY A 51 -0.45 -15.02 3.07
N ALA A 52 0.03 -14.85 1.83
CA ALA A 52 0.62 -15.94 1.06
C ALA A 52 2.01 -16.35 1.60
N ALA A 53 2.74 -15.42 2.22
CA ALA A 53 4.08 -15.62 2.76
C ALA A 53 4.11 -15.43 4.28
N VAL A 54 5.15 -15.97 4.93
CA VAL A 54 5.46 -15.75 6.35
C VAL A 54 6.18 -14.40 6.54
N VAL A 55 7.18 -14.15 5.69
CA VAL A 55 7.93 -12.90 5.66
C VAL A 55 7.48 -12.13 4.42
N ASP A 56 6.84 -10.98 4.63
CA ASP A 56 6.19 -10.22 3.55
C ASP A 56 6.83 -8.83 3.42
N ILE A 57 7.29 -8.56 2.20
CA ILE A 57 7.94 -7.32 1.79
C ILE A 57 7.00 -6.51 0.91
N ASP A 58 6.77 -5.25 1.30
CA ASP A 58 5.96 -4.28 0.54
C ASP A 58 6.79 -3.09 0.03
N SER A 59 6.11 -2.09 -0.52
CA SER A 59 6.73 -0.87 -1.05
C SER A 59 7.44 -0.02 0.02
N GLU A 60 7.16 -0.23 1.31
CA GLU A 60 7.76 0.54 2.42
C GLU A 60 9.03 -0.12 2.97
N TYR A 61 9.48 -1.24 2.40
CA TYR A 61 10.61 -2.04 2.88
C TYR A 61 11.86 -1.24 3.24
N ARG A 62 12.36 -0.38 2.36
CA ARG A 62 13.57 0.42 2.64
C ARG A 62 13.34 1.43 3.75
N ASP A 63 12.20 2.12 3.71
CA ASP A 63 11.87 3.17 4.68
C ASP A 63 11.72 2.60 6.09
N GLU A 64 11.10 1.42 6.22
CA GLU A 64 10.98 0.74 7.51
C GLU A 64 12.35 0.25 8.01
N LEU A 65 13.21 -0.29 7.14
CA LEU A 65 14.56 -0.69 7.54
C LEU A 65 15.42 0.49 8.00
N ASP A 66 15.36 1.61 7.28
CA ASP A 66 16.04 2.85 7.68
C ASP A 66 15.50 3.35 9.01
N ARG A 67 14.17 3.30 9.21
CA ARG A 67 13.55 3.68 10.48
C ARG A 67 14.02 2.79 11.64
N ARG A 68 14.10 1.47 11.43
CA ARG A 68 14.65 0.53 12.42
C ARG A 68 16.09 0.86 12.77
N ALA A 69 16.93 1.11 11.76
CA ALA A 69 18.33 1.48 11.97
C ALA A 69 18.46 2.76 12.81
N MET A 70 17.64 3.78 12.54
CA MET A 70 17.59 5.01 13.32
C MET A 70 17.20 4.76 14.79
N ILE A 71 16.17 3.93 15.03
CA ILE A 71 15.70 3.60 16.38
C ILE A 71 16.79 2.86 17.15
N LEU A 72 17.41 1.84 16.55
CA LEU A 72 18.48 1.06 17.19
C LEU A 72 19.74 1.89 17.47
N ALA A 73 20.03 2.89 16.63
CA ALA A 73 21.13 3.81 16.86
C ALA A 73 20.86 4.77 18.03
N ALA A 74 19.61 5.23 18.16
CA ALA A 74 19.19 6.11 19.26
C ALA A 74 19.03 5.35 20.59
N ASP A 75 18.54 4.12 20.54
CA ASP A 75 18.25 3.29 21.69
C ASP A 75 18.62 1.82 21.42
N PRO A 76 19.85 1.40 21.80
CA PRO A 76 20.29 0.02 21.62
C PRO A 76 19.52 -1.00 22.46
N THR A 77 18.75 -0.58 23.47
CA THR A 77 18.01 -1.49 24.36
C THR A 77 16.84 -2.19 23.67
N ARG A 78 16.46 -1.72 22.47
CA ARG A 78 15.49 -2.37 21.58
C ARG A 78 15.97 -3.70 21.01
N HIS A 79 17.23 -4.06 21.24
CA HIS A 79 17.82 -5.35 20.91
C HIS A 79 18.41 -5.99 22.17
N ALA A 80 18.11 -7.27 22.36
CA ALA A 80 18.70 -8.07 23.42
C ALA A 80 18.80 -9.52 22.96
N VAL A 81 19.91 -10.16 23.28
CA VAL A 81 20.08 -11.62 23.13
C VAL A 81 20.77 -12.11 24.38
N LEU A 82 20.03 -12.79 25.26
CA LEU A 82 20.65 -13.42 26.43
C LEU A 82 21.62 -14.53 25.98
N PRO A 83 22.73 -14.80 26.71
CA PRO A 83 23.79 -15.69 26.24
C PRO A 83 23.33 -17.09 25.81
N HIS A 84 22.32 -17.66 26.47
CA HIS A 84 21.77 -18.97 26.11
C HIS A 84 20.92 -18.96 24.83
N MET A 85 20.51 -17.79 24.35
CA MET A 85 19.69 -17.61 23.14
C MET A 85 20.52 -17.42 21.86
N VAL A 86 21.85 -17.36 21.94
CA VAL A 86 22.71 -17.24 20.75
C VAL A 86 22.43 -18.34 19.70
N PRO A 87 22.23 -19.63 20.06
CA PRO A 87 21.83 -20.65 19.07
C PRO A 87 20.48 -20.34 18.41
N ALA A 88 19.50 -19.86 19.17
CA ALA A 88 18.18 -19.49 18.64
C ALA A 88 18.24 -18.27 17.71
N ALA A 89 19.16 -17.33 17.95
CA ALA A 89 19.42 -16.20 17.07
C ALA A 89 19.94 -16.64 15.68
N TRP A 90 20.89 -17.59 15.66
CA TRP A 90 21.39 -18.20 14.41
C TRP A 90 20.29 -18.95 13.66
N ASP A 91 19.52 -19.75 14.39
CA ASP A 91 18.42 -20.56 13.83
C ASP A 91 17.31 -19.68 13.24
N ALA A 92 16.93 -18.60 13.95
CA ALA A 92 16.00 -17.59 13.45
C ALA A 92 16.50 -16.93 12.16
N MET A 93 17.75 -16.47 12.13
CA MET A 93 18.35 -15.86 10.94
C MET A 93 18.32 -16.82 9.74
N LEU A 94 18.76 -18.06 9.92
CA LEU A 94 18.81 -19.03 8.82
C LEU A 94 17.39 -19.42 8.35
N THR A 95 16.45 -19.56 9.28
CA THR A 95 15.03 -19.80 8.98
C THR A 95 14.45 -18.67 8.13
N LEU A 96 14.66 -17.41 8.53
CA LEU A 96 14.17 -16.25 7.79
C LEU A 96 14.82 -16.08 6.42
N MET A 97 16.13 -16.35 6.29
CA MET A 97 16.80 -16.36 4.99
C MET A 97 16.20 -17.40 4.03
N ARG A 98 15.80 -18.57 4.54
CA ARG A 98 15.10 -19.59 3.72
C ARG A 98 13.72 -19.11 3.30
N GLU A 99 12.92 -18.55 4.22
CA GLU A 99 11.61 -17.99 3.90
C GLU A 99 11.71 -16.88 2.83
N LEU A 100 12.72 -16.01 2.93
CA LEU A 100 12.97 -14.96 1.94
C LEU A 100 13.44 -15.51 0.58
N ASP A 101 14.33 -16.51 0.53
CA ASP A 101 14.75 -17.17 -0.72
C ASP A 101 13.59 -17.93 -1.37
N GLU A 102 12.71 -18.55 -0.59
CA GLU A 102 11.51 -19.23 -1.09
C GLU A 102 10.46 -18.24 -1.62
N THR A 103 10.25 -17.13 -0.92
CA THR A 103 9.23 -16.13 -1.27
C THR A 103 9.68 -15.20 -2.39
N TYR A 104 10.96 -14.81 -2.41
CA TYR A 104 11.55 -13.83 -3.34
C TYR A 104 12.81 -14.36 -4.06
N PRO A 105 12.78 -15.54 -4.73
CA PRO A 105 13.98 -16.24 -5.24
C PRO A 105 14.79 -15.46 -6.30
N GLU A 106 14.16 -14.51 -6.99
CA GLU A 106 14.82 -13.65 -7.97
C GLU A 106 15.65 -12.54 -7.30
N GLN A 107 15.20 -12.10 -6.12
CA GLN A 107 15.72 -10.92 -5.41
C GLN A 107 16.58 -11.30 -4.20
N MET A 108 16.30 -12.44 -3.58
CA MET A 108 16.99 -12.93 -2.39
C MET A 108 17.32 -14.40 -2.55
N ARG A 109 18.55 -14.79 -2.19
CA ARG A 109 19.04 -16.15 -2.40
C ARG A 109 19.94 -16.62 -1.28
N LEU A 110 19.68 -17.83 -0.79
CA LEU A 110 20.53 -18.54 0.15
C LEU A 110 21.09 -19.81 -0.50
N ARG A 111 22.41 -19.91 -0.63
CA ARG A 111 23.06 -21.08 -1.26
C ARG A 111 24.09 -21.72 -0.34
N PRO A 112 24.07 -23.05 -0.15
CA PRO A 112 25.13 -23.74 0.57
C PRO A 112 26.43 -23.69 -0.26
N THR A 113 27.55 -23.45 0.41
CA THR A 113 28.91 -23.44 -0.18
C THR A 113 29.84 -24.49 0.44
N GLY A 114 29.34 -25.21 1.46
CA GLY A 114 30.03 -26.22 2.25
C GLY A 114 29.07 -26.81 3.29
N ALA A 115 29.56 -27.56 4.27
CA ALA A 115 28.72 -28.22 5.27
C ALA A 115 27.92 -27.23 6.14
N ASP A 116 28.60 -26.21 6.68
CA ASP A 116 28.00 -25.17 7.53
C ASP A 116 28.19 -23.75 6.96
N THR A 117 28.62 -23.64 5.70
CA THR A 117 28.95 -22.36 5.08
C THR A 117 27.93 -21.99 4.02
N TRP A 118 27.51 -20.73 4.04
CA TRP A 118 26.41 -20.21 3.24
C TRP A 118 26.81 -18.95 2.51
N LEU A 119 26.21 -18.74 1.34
CA LEU A 119 26.21 -17.48 0.61
C LEU A 119 24.79 -16.93 0.62
N TRP A 120 24.60 -15.82 1.31
CA TRP A 120 23.37 -15.04 1.30
C TRP A 120 23.52 -13.86 0.33
N ARG A 121 22.50 -13.64 -0.50
CA ARG A 121 22.39 -12.48 -1.37
C ARG A 121 21.03 -11.83 -1.19
N ASN A 122 21.02 -10.52 -1.00
CA ASN A 122 19.82 -9.69 -1.04
C ASN A 122 20.06 -8.58 -2.06
N GLU A 123 19.54 -8.77 -3.28
CA GLU A 123 19.73 -7.87 -4.42
C GLU A 123 19.05 -6.52 -4.21
N ILE A 124 17.95 -6.48 -3.43
CA ILE A 124 17.27 -5.22 -3.09
C ILE A 124 18.24 -4.33 -2.31
N LEU A 125 18.93 -4.87 -1.32
CA LEU A 125 19.84 -4.10 -0.46
C LEU A 125 21.29 -4.08 -0.95
N GLY A 126 21.60 -4.79 -2.05
CA GLY A 126 22.98 -4.92 -2.55
C GLY A 126 23.90 -5.70 -1.60
N ILE A 127 23.35 -6.64 -0.83
CA ILE A 127 24.10 -7.43 0.16
C ILE A 127 24.56 -8.74 -0.48
N GLU A 128 25.85 -9.04 -0.37
CA GLU A 128 26.41 -10.38 -0.55
C GLU A 128 27.22 -10.76 0.69
N GLN A 129 26.77 -11.78 1.43
CA GLN A 129 27.43 -12.22 2.66
C GLN A 129 27.76 -13.70 2.61
N ARG A 130 29.04 -14.03 2.75
CA ARG A 130 29.49 -15.39 3.05
C ARG A 130 29.61 -15.54 4.55
N PHE A 131 28.96 -16.55 5.12
CA PHE A 131 29.04 -16.81 6.56
C PHE A 131 29.12 -18.30 6.86
N ARG A 132 29.58 -18.61 8.08
CA ARG A 132 29.53 -19.96 8.65
C ARG A 132 28.53 -19.96 9.79
N TYR A 133 27.54 -20.86 9.73
CA TYR A 133 26.52 -20.99 10.75
C TYR A 133 27.15 -21.28 12.13
N GLY A 134 26.78 -20.50 13.13
CA GLY A 134 27.32 -20.59 14.50
C GLY A 134 28.66 -19.89 14.73
N ASP A 135 29.28 -19.29 13.71
CA ASP A 135 30.56 -18.58 13.84
C ASP A 135 30.35 -17.05 13.70
N PRO A 136 30.29 -16.30 14.81
CA PRO A 136 30.03 -14.86 14.79
C PRO A 136 31.13 -14.05 14.12
N ALA A 137 32.35 -14.58 13.99
CA ALA A 137 33.44 -13.89 13.29
C ALA A 137 33.20 -13.76 11.78
N THR A 138 32.18 -14.45 11.25
CA THR A 138 31.85 -14.47 9.82
C THR A 138 30.65 -13.59 9.44
N LEU A 139 30.05 -12.90 10.41
CA LEU A 139 28.99 -11.91 10.20
C LEU A 139 29.46 -10.51 10.64
N PRO A 140 28.95 -9.44 10.00
CA PRO A 140 29.29 -8.07 10.41
C PRO A 140 28.58 -7.64 11.71
N GLU A 141 27.47 -8.29 12.05
CA GLU A 141 26.67 -8.02 13.24
C GLU A 141 26.20 -9.34 13.87
N GLU A 142 25.66 -9.26 15.10
CA GLU A 142 24.99 -10.37 15.75
C GLU A 142 23.83 -10.91 14.86
N PRO A 143 23.59 -12.23 14.78
CA PRO A 143 22.63 -12.82 13.84
C PRO A 143 21.23 -12.19 13.79
N LEU A 144 20.60 -11.90 14.94
CA LEU A 144 19.29 -11.24 14.93
C LEU A 144 19.37 -9.81 14.41
N ARG A 145 20.40 -9.05 14.80
CA ARG A 145 20.64 -7.71 14.24
C ARG A 145 20.88 -7.73 12.74
N TYR A 146 21.63 -8.72 12.28
CA TYR A 146 21.94 -8.88 10.87
C TYR A 146 20.71 -9.20 10.01
N ILE A 147 19.81 -10.08 10.47
CA ILE A 147 18.61 -10.41 9.69
C ILE A 147 17.51 -9.36 9.82
N THR A 148 17.39 -8.71 10.98
CA THR A 148 16.38 -7.67 11.20
C THR A 148 16.70 -6.38 10.46
N SER A 149 17.93 -6.17 10.00
CA SER A 149 18.22 -5.11 9.03
C SER A 149 17.75 -5.44 7.59
N GLN A 150 17.07 -6.58 7.39
CA GLN A 150 16.68 -7.10 6.07
C GLN A 150 15.24 -7.67 6.03
N ILE A 151 14.45 -7.46 7.08
CA ILE A 151 13.01 -7.83 7.12
C ILE A 151 12.18 -6.70 7.73
N GLN A 152 10.88 -6.64 7.51
CA GLN A 152 10.02 -5.57 8.06
C GLN A 152 9.44 -5.90 9.44
N GLU A 153 9.49 -7.17 9.84
CA GLU A 153 8.97 -7.67 11.10
C GLU A 153 9.88 -7.33 12.27
N ASP A 154 9.30 -6.99 13.41
CA ASP A 154 10.01 -7.13 14.69
C ASP A 154 10.05 -8.62 15.09
N ILE A 155 11.05 -9.01 15.89
CA ILE A 155 11.25 -10.39 16.32
C ILE A 155 11.35 -10.47 17.84
N ALA A 156 10.59 -11.38 18.45
CA ALA A 156 10.87 -11.89 19.79
C ALA A 156 11.09 -13.42 19.74
N LEU A 157 12.11 -13.90 20.42
CA LEU A 157 12.40 -15.32 20.58
C LEU A 157 12.07 -15.75 22.01
N LEU A 158 11.23 -16.77 22.11
CA LEU A 158 10.80 -17.32 23.37
C LEU A 158 11.53 -18.63 23.66
N ASP A 159 12.27 -18.66 24.76
CA ASP A 159 12.82 -19.89 25.33
C ASP A 159 11.71 -20.69 26.01
N GLN A 160 11.71 -22.01 25.83
CA GLN A 160 10.79 -22.91 26.49
C GLN A 160 11.52 -23.72 27.57
N ARG A 161 11.37 -23.29 28.82
CA ARG A 161 11.96 -23.96 29.98
C ARG A 161 10.98 -24.04 31.13
N ASN A 162 11.12 -25.07 31.97
CA ASN A 162 10.29 -25.26 33.17
C ASN A 162 8.78 -25.14 32.90
N ASP A 163 8.33 -25.69 31.77
CA ASP A 163 6.94 -25.67 31.33
C ASP A 163 6.34 -24.27 31.08
N GLN A 164 7.20 -23.26 30.90
CA GLN A 164 6.85 -21.87 30.57
C GLN A 164 7.59 -21.39 29.32
N LEU A 165 7.12 -20.27 28.76
CA LEU A 165 7.79 -19.52 27.70
C LEU A 165 8.33 -18.20 28.25
N TYR A 166 9.57 -17.83 27.92
CA TYR A 166 10.21 -16.58 28.35
C TYR A 166 10.76 -15.81 27.16
N VAL A 167 10.51 -14.51 27.09
CA VAL A 167 11.08 -13.67 26.03
C VAL A 167 12.52 -13.33 26.39
N ASP A 168 13.48 -14.01 25.78
CA ASP A 168 14.91 -13.94 26.18
C ASP A 168 15.82 -13.38 25.07
N ALA A 169 15.30 -13.19 23.86
CA ALA A 169 16.01 -12.54 22.77
C ALA A 169 15.04 -11.86 21.81
N GLY A 170 15.51 -10.86 21.05
CA GLY A 170 14.68 -10.15 20.09
C GLY A 170 15.27 -8.82 19.62
N VAL A 171 14.61 -8.28 18.60
CA VAL A 171 14.77 -6.92 18.09
C VAL A 171 13.37 -6.36 17.90
N VAL A 172 13.00 -5.38 18.70
CA VAL A 172 11.65 -4.79 18.70
C VAL A 172 11.76 -3.28 18.62
N THR A 173 11.52 -2.75 17.44
CA THR A 173 11.67 -1.32 17.13
C THR A 173 10.35 -0.62 16.88
N PHE A 174 9.31 -1.37 16.50
CA PHE A 174 8.00 -0.85 16.13
C PHE A 174 6.96 -1.22 17.18
N ALA A 175 7.30 -1.21 18.47
CA ALA A 175 6.37 -1.61 19.53
C ALA A 175 5.09 -0.74 19.55
N ALA A 176 3.99 -1.34 20.02
CA ALA A 176 2.69 -0.69 20.21
C ALA A 176 2.39 -0.53 21.72
N ASP A 177 2.95 0.51 22.33
CA ASP A 177 2.77 0.88 23.75
C ASP A 177 3.25 -0.21 24.75
N TRP A 178 4.40 -0.83 24.43
CA TRP A 178 5.12 -1.73 25.34
C TRP A 178 6.64 -1.58 25.16
N SER A 179 7.41 -2.06 26.13
CA SER A 179 8.88 -1.96 26.16
C SER A 179 9.50 -3.35 26.11
N PHE A 180 10.20 -3.64 25.02
CA PHE A 180 10.94 -4.89 24.91
C PHE A 180 12.06 -4.98 25.93
N GLY A 181 12.83 -3.90 26.14
CA GLY A 181 13.91 -3.89 27.12
C GLY A 181 13.44 -4.20 28.56
N PHE A 182 12.20 -3.82 28.90
CA PHE A 182 11.56 -4.19 30.17
C PHE A 182 11.13 -5.66 30.22
N ASP A 183 10.60 -6.19 29.12
CA ASP A 183 10.01 -7.54 29.05
C ASP A 183 11.06 -8.68 28.92
N VAL A 184 12.33 -8.36 28.60
CA VAL A 184 13.40 -9.37 28.49
C VAL A 184 13.56 -10.15 29.79
N GLY A 185 13.48 -11.48 29.70
CA GLY A 185 13.57 -12.41 30.82
C GLY A 185 12.23 -12.71 31.49
N MET A 186 11.15 -12.01 31.15
CA MET A 186 9.81 -12.24 31.69
C MET A 186 9.14 -13.43 31.01
N SER A 187 8.31 -14.14 31.77
CA SER A 187 7.49 -15.23 31.24
C SER A 187 6.28 -14.71 30.47
N PHE A 188 5.73 -15.55 29.58
CA PHE A 188 4.52 -15.27 28.82
C PHE A 188 3.36 -14.81 29.71
N LEU A 189 3.20 -15.40 30.90
CA LEU A 189 2.12 -15.05 31.84
C LEU A 189 2.35 -13.71 32.54
N GLU A 190 3.61 -13.32 32.77
CA GLU A 190 3.97 -12.05 33.39
C GLU A 190 3.77 -10.90 32.39
N ILE A 191 4.28 -11.04 31.17
CA ILE A 191 4.15 -10.04 30.09
C ILE A 191 2.67 -9.75 29.80
N HIS A 192 1.82 -10.79 29.77
CA HIS A 192 0.38 -10.63 29.50
C HIS A 192 -0.45 -10.28 30.75
N GLY A 193 0.18 -10.01 31.90
CA GLY A 193 -0.49 -9.57 33.12
C GLY A 193 -1.41 -8.34 32.96
N PRO A 194 -1.03 -7.30 32.20
CA PRO A 194 -1.82 -6.09 32.02
C PRO A 194 -3.06 -6.23 31.12
N VAL A 195 -3.20 -7.30 30.34
CA VAL A 195 -4.28 -7.40 29.33
C VAL A 195 -5.64 -7.61 30.00
N PRO A 196 -6.62 -6.70 29.82
CA PRO A 196 -7.91 -6.77 30.50
C PRO A 196 -8.75 -7.94 30.01
N ARG A 197 -9.60 -8.51 30.89
CA ARG A 197 -10.56 -9.61 30.60
C ARG A 197 -9.97 -10.97 30.22
N VAL A 198 -8.70 -11.05 29.82
CA VAL A 198 -8.13 -12.28 29.24
C VAL A 198 -7.84 -13.39 30.27
N ARG A 199 -7.56 -13.02 31.53
CA ARG A 199 -7.39 -13.99 32.64
C ARG A 199 -8.71 -14.67 33.01
N GLN A 200 -9.84 -13.98 32.90
CA GLN A 200 -11.16 -14.52 33.24
C GLN A 200 -11.69 -15.46 32.14
N GLU A 201 -11.30 -15.23 30.88
CA GLU A 201 -11.75 -15.99 29.70
C GLU A 201 -10.84 -17.19 29.33
N GLY A 202 -9.70 -17.33 30.04
CA GLY A 202 -8.73 -18.42 29.86
C GLY A 202 -7.98 -18.42 28.52
N VAL A 203 -8.06 -17.32 27.75
CA VAL A 203 -7.45 -17.21 26.42
C VAL A 203 -5.92 -17.23 26.51
N ILE A 204 -5.31 -16.53 27.48
CA ILE A 204 -3.85 -16.56 27.70
C ILE A 204 -3.37 -17.98 27.96
N THR A 205 -4.02 -18.72 28.86
CA THR A 205 -3.60 -20.09 29.20
C THR A 205 -3.70 -21.03 28.01
N ARG A 206 -4.76 -20.94 27.20
CA ARG A 206 -4.89 -21.73 25.96
C ARG A 206 -3.81 -21.38 24.94
N ALA A 207 -3.52 -20.09 24.77
CA ALA A 207 -2.45 -19.63 23.89
C ALA A 207 -1.08 -20.14 24.36
N HIS A 208 -0.80 -20.08 25.67
CA HIS A 208 0.44 -20.60 26.26
C HIS A 208 0.63 -22.10 25.97
N GLU A 209 -0.41 -22.90 26.20
CA GLU A 209 -0.37 -24.35 25.93
C GLU A 209 -0.25 -24.67 24.44
N PHE A 210 -0.90 -23.89 23.58
CA PHE A 210 -0.77 -24.01 22.13
C PHE A 210 0.68 -23.77 21.67
N LEU A 211 1.28 -22.65 22.09
CA LEU A 211 2.64 -22.27 21.73
C LEU A 211 3.66 -23.34 22.16
N LYS A 212 3.52 -23.87 23.38
CA LYS A 212 4.39 -24.94 23.90
C LYS A 212 4.37 -26.22 23.08
N ARG A 213 3.30 -26.46 22.31
CA ARG A 213 3.10 -27.65 21.46
C ARG A 213 3.41 -27.42 19.98
N LEU A 214 3.74 -26.18 19.61
CA LEU A 214 4.07 -25.81 18.24
C LEU A 214 5.22 -26.66 17.69
N GLN A 215 5.02 -27.24 16.51
CA GLN A 215 6.00 -28.11 15.83
C GLN A 215 6.75 -27.34 14.75
N PRO A 216 8.03 -27.69 14.46
CA PRO A 216 8.74 -27.14 13.32
C PRO A 216 7.99 -27.36 12.01
N HIS A 217 8.18 -26.48 11.04
CA HIS A 217 7.54 -26.52 9.70
C HIS A 217 6.00 -26.44 9.71
N GLN A 218 5.41 -26.01 10.82
CA GLN A 218 3.98 -25.72 10.94
C GLN A 218 3.80 -24.30 11.49
N PRO A 219 4.12 -23.26 10.69
CA PRO A 219 3.94 -21.89 11.13
C PRO A 219 2.44 -21.59 11.28
N TYR A 220 2.11 -20.88 12.35
CA TYR A 220 0.77 -20.32 12.55
C TYR A 220 0.85 -18.80 12.54
N ARG A 221 -0.29 -18.15 12.38
CA ARG A 221 -0.38 -16.70 12.51
C ARG A 221 -1.65 -16.28 13.20
N ARG A 222 -1.65 -15.01 13.61
CA ARG A 222 -2.83 -14.30 14.11
C ARG A 222 -2.72 -12.83 13.74
N THR A 223 -3.84 -12.11 13.88
CA THR A 223 -3.84 -10.65 13.77
C THR A 223 -4.04 -9.99 15.13
N ASN A 224 -3.36 -8.88 15.33
CA ASN A 224 -3.65 -7.91 16.39
C ASN A 224 -3.84 -6.53 15.76
N TRP A 225 -4.48 -5.60 16.46
CA TRP A 225 -4.73 -4.28 15.90
C TRP A 225 -4.84 -3.20 16.98
N THR A 226 -4.57 -1.96 16.60
CA THR A 226 -4.89 -0.75 17.36
C THR A 226 -5.10 0.44 16.40
N LEU A 227 -5.35 1.63 16.94
CA LEU A 227 -5.19 2.87 16.17
C LEU A 227 -3.92 3.59 16.59
N THR A 228 -3.25 4.20 15.62
CA THR A 228 -2.03 4.99 15.85
C THR A 228 -2.20 6.34 15.17
N ILE A 229 -1.64 7.40 15.76
CA ILE A 229 -1.66 8.74 15.18
C ILE A 229 -0.36 8.92 14.40
N ASP A 230 -0.51 9.42 13.18
CA ASP A 230 0.49 9.47 12.12
C ASP A 230 1.02 8.08 11.72
N ARG A 231 1.85 8.00 10.66
CA ARG A 231 2.53 6.76 10.24
C ARG A 231 3.72 6.46 11.17
N ARG A 232 3.49 6.51 12.48
CA ARG A 232 4.52 6.30 13.51
C ARG A 232 4.63 4.81 13.86
N LEU A 233 5.73 4.20 13.45
CA LEU A 233 6.03 2.79 13.76
C LEU A 233 6.48 2.58 15.21
N ASP A 234 7.35 3.45 15.72
CA ASP A 234 7.82 3.40 17.11
C ASP A 234 6.83 4.13 18.03
N VAL A 235 5.96 3.34 18.65
CA VAL A 235 4.98 3.81 19.66
C VAL A 235 5.33 3.19 21.01
N SER A 236 6.62 3.00 21.27
CA SER A 236 7.15 2.36 22.47
C SER A 236 7.04 3.25 23.71
N THR A 237 7.05 2.64 24.89
CA THR A 237 6.94 3.35 26.17
C THR A 237 8.15 4.27 26.42
N GLU A 238 9.31 3.93 25.88
CA GLU A 238 10.58 4.66 25.97
C GLU A 238 10.45 6.11 25.47
N ILE A 239 9.65 6.32 24.41
CA ILE A 239 9.42 7.64 23.81
C ILE A 239 7.98 8.14 23.99
N TYR A 240 7.28 7.68 25.04
CA TYR A 240 5.89 8.09 25.32
C TYR A 240 5.67 9.60 25.33
N HIS A 241 6.66 10.36 25.80
CA HIS A 241 6.60 11.83 25.83
C HIS A 241 6.53 12.48 24.43
N GLU A 242 6.97 11.79 23.38
CA GLU A 242 6.94 12.28 22.00
C GLU A 242 5.61 12.03 21.29
N TRP A 243 4.91 10.94 21.63
CA TRP A 243 3.72 10.50 20.88
C TRP A 243 2.44 10.46 21.74
N GLY A 244 2.57 10.31 23.06
CA GLY A 244 1.43 10.30 24.00
C GLY A 244 0.56 11.55 23.93
N PRO A 245 1.12 12.78 23.84
CA PRO A 245 0.35 14.01 23.69
C PRO A 245 -0.53 14.06 22.44
N ASP A 246 -0.19 13.33 21.38
CA ASP A 246 -0.95 13.34 20.12
C ASP A 246 -2.39 12.86 20.33
N ARG A 247 -2.62 11.95 21.30
CA ARG A 247 -3.96 11.44 21.68
C ARG A 247 -4.93 12.55 22.09
N GLU A 248 -4.44 13.69 22.58
CA GLU A 248 -5.24 14.85 22.92
C GLU A 248 -5.32 15.86 21.76
N THR A 249 -4.19 16.10 21.09
CA THR A 249 -4.11 17.06 19.98
C THR A 249 -4.97 16.62 18.80
N ILE A 250 -5.02 15.33 18.49
CA ILE A 250 -5.79 14.78 17.36
C ILE A 250 -7.30 15.03 17.49
N GLN A 251 -7.81 15.29 18.70
CA GLN A 251 -9.21 15.60 18.89
C GLN A 251 -9.59 17.02 18.45
N ARG A 252 -8.61 17.87 18.14
CA ARG A 252 -8.83 19.29 17.82
C ARG A 252 -8.55 19.66 16.36
N VAL A 253 -8.00 18.73 15.57
CA VAL A 253 -7.72 18.95 14.15
C VAL A 253 -9.00 18.91 13.31
N SER A 254 -8.95 19.39 12.06
CA SER A 254 -10.08 19.27 11.11
C SER A 254 -10.37 17.82 10.75
N ASP A 255 -11.55 17.53 10.18
CA ASP A 255 -11.88 16.16 9.78
C ASP A 255 -10.98 15.64 8.64
N ASP A 256 -10.60 16.50 7.69
CA ASP A 256 -9.65 16.12 6.63
C ASP A 256 -8.28 15.72 7.21
N GLU A 257 -7.79 16.48 8.20
CA GLU A 257 -6.53 16.15 8.87
C GLU A 257 -6.66 14.90 9.74
N PHE A 258 -7.80 14.74 10.43
CA PHE A 258 -8.07 13.55 11.26
C PHE A 258 -8.01 12.26 10.43
N GLY A 259 -8.65 12.24 9.25
CA GLY A 259 -8.66 11.10 8.35
C GLY A 259 -7.27 10.70 7.83
N ARG A 260 -6.41 11.69 7.55
CA ARG A 260 -5.02 11.49 7.13
C ARG A 260 -4.11 10.98 8.24
N ARG A 261 -4.32 11.46 9.46
CA ARG A 261 -3.39 11.23 10.58
C ARG A 261 -3.74 10.00 11.38
N VAL A 262 -5.01 9.65 11.57
CA VAL A 262 -5.35 8.43 12.31
C VAL A 262 -5.18 7.23 11.39
N HIS A 263 -4.40 6.24 11.82
CA HIS A 263 -4.12 5.01 11.09
C HIS A 263 -4.72 3.82 11.82
N LEU A 264 -5.33 2.90 11.06
CA LEU A 264 -5.54 1.55 11.53
C LEU A 264 -4.20 0.82 11.45
N ARG A 265 -3.69 0.42 12.61
CA ARG A 265 -2.45 -0.34 12.75
C ARG A 265 -2.80 -1.80 12.97
N VAL A 266 -2.29 -2.68 12.11
CA VAL A 266 -2.51 -4.13 12.18
C VAL A 266 -1.17 -4.83 12.29
N GLU A 267 -1.09 -5.77 13.21
CA GLU A 267 0.05 -6.67 13.34
C GLU A 267 -0.35 -8.05 12.82
N VAL A 268 0.32 -8.52 11.78
CA VAL A 268 0.29 -9.94 11.39
C VAL A 268 1.42 -10.62 12.14
N GLN A 269 1.03 -11.51 13.04
CA GLN A 269 1.94 -12.11 13.99
C GLN A 269 2.15 -13.58 13.64
N HIS A 270 3.38 -13.96 13.28
CA HIS A 270 3.72 -15.36 12.99
C HIS A 270 4.34 -16.04 14.21
N LEU A 271 3.96 -17.30 14.39
CA LEU A 271 4.37 -18.18 15.48
C LEU A 271 5.04 -19.40 14.86
N ILE A 272 6.35 -19.51 15.06
CA ILE A 272 7.18 -20.50 14.37
C ILE A 272 8.05 -21.22 15.39
N ARG A 273 7.99 -22.55 15.41
CA ARG A 273 8.96 -23.34 16.17
C ARG A 273 10.24 -23.44 15.35
N LEU A 274 11.32 -22.92 15.89
CA LEU A 274 12.62 -22.98 15.26
C LEU A 274 13.18 -24.42 15.31
N PRO A 275 13.65 -24.98 14.18
CA PRO A 275 13.95 -26.41 14.07
C PRO A 275 15.19 -26.87 14.84
N ASP A 276 16.23 -26.05 14.96
CA ASP A 276 17.51 -26.46 15.55
C ASP A 276 17.55 -26.20 17.06
N SER A 277 17.09 -25.01 17.46
CA SER A 277 17.10 -24.51 18.85
C SER A 277 15.87 -24.93 19.63
N GLY A 278 14.76 -25.23 18.95
CA GLY A 278 13.48 -25.47 19.58
C GLY A 278 12.86 -24.24 20.24
N ALA A 279 13.40 -23.03 20.08
CA ALA A 279 12.75 -21.80 20.56
C ALA A 279 11.51 -21.45 19.73
N VAL A 280 10.60 -20.65 20.27
CA VAL A 280 9.48 -20.09 19.48
C VAL A 280 9.89 -18.72 18.96
N MET A 281 9.89 -18.55 17.64
CA MET A 281 10.03 -17.26 16.99
C MET A 281 8.65 -16.62 16.83
N PHE A 282 8.51 -15.42 17.38
CA PHE A 282 7.36 -14.54 17.26
C PHE A 282 7.73 -13.37 16.35
N LEU A 283 7.25 -13.40 15.11
CA LEU A 283 7.42 -12.29 14.17
C LEU A 283 6.22 -11.36 14.27
N ILE A 284 6.45 -10.06 14.22
CA ILE A 284 5.42 -9.02 14.33
C ILE A 284 5.54 -8.08 13.12
N ARG A 285 4.80 -8.37 12.05
CA ARG A 285 4.72 -7.49 10.87
C ARG A 285 3.69 -6.40 11.12
N THR A 286 4.10 -5.14 11.10
CA THR A 286 3.21 -3.99 11.34
C THR A 286 2.80 -3.32 10.03
N TYR A 287 1.50 -3.38 9.71
CA TYR A 287 0.88 -2.65 8.61
C TYR A 287 0.11 -1.45 9.16
N MET A 288 0.14 -0.32 8.45
CA MET A 288 -0.61 0.87 8.84
C MET A 288 -1.32 1.47 7.64
N LEU A 289 -2.61 1.79 7.79
CA LEU A 289 -3.39 2.45 6.75
C LEU A 289 -4.16 3.64 7.36
N PRO A 290 -4.00 4.87 6.82
CA PRO A 290 -4.76 6.01 7.32
C PRO A 290 -6.26 5.82 7.10
N LEU A 291 -7.08 6.39 7.98
CA LEU A 291 -8.54 6.24 7.92
C LEU A 291 -9.13 6.75 6.60
N GLU A 292 -8.51 7.76 5.97
CA GLU A 292 -8.94 8.23 4.64
C GLU A 292 -8.83 7.14 3.56
N GLN A 293 -7.75 6.36 3.58
CA GLN A 293 -7.51 5.31 2.59
C GLN A 293 -8.32 4.08 2.94
N LEU A 294 -8.44 3.76 4.24
CA LEU A 294 -9.35 2.73 4.72
C LEU A 294 -10.82 3.02 4.34
N ALA A 295 -11.23 4.29 4.39
CA ALA A 295 -12.58 4.71 4.04
C ALA A 295 -12.90 4.58 2.54
N SER A 296 -11.90 4.51 1.67
CA SER A 296 -12.09 4.25 0.23
C SER A 296 -12.66 2.85 -0.04
N VAL A 297 -12.51 1.91 0.90
CA VAL A 297 -13.07 0.56 0.84
C VAL A 297 -14.32 0.51 1.72
N GLU A 298 -15.50 0.64 1.11
CA GLU A 298 -16.77 0.83 1.81
C GLU A 298 -17.05 -0.19 2.93
N VAL A 299 -16.76 -1.47 2.71
CA VAL A 299 -16.97 -2.50 3.74
C VAL A 299 -16.00 -2.33 4.92
N TRP A 300 -14.77 -1.89 4.68
CA TRP A 300 -13.80 -1.62 5.75
C TRP A 300 -14.18 -0.41 6.56
N ARG A 301 -14.62 0.66 5.87
CA ARG A 301 -15.15 1.87 6.49
C ARG A 301 -16.27 1.58 7.47
N ARG A 302 -17.34 0.92 6.99
CA ARG A 302 -18.53 0.59 7.79
C ARG A 302 -18.17 -0.31 8.97
N ARG A 303 -17.42 -1.39 8.72
CA ARG A 303 -17.07 -2.35 9.76
C ARG A 303 -16.19 -1.75 10.84
N THR A 304 -15.19 -0.95 10.46
CA THR A 304 -14.32 -0.27 11.43
C THR A 304 -15.11 0.72 12.28
N ALA A 305 -16.08 1.44 11.69
CA ALA A 305 -16.94 2.34 12.45
C ALA A 305 -17.75 1.62 13.53
N GLU A 306 -18.36 0.48 13.20
CA GLU A 306 -19.15 -0.30 14.16
C GLU A 306 -18.29 -0.96 15.23
N VAL A 307 -17.13 -1.51 14.85
CA VAL A 307 -16.17 -2.08 15.81
C VAL A 307 -15.71 -1.02 16.82
N LEU A 308 -15.35 0.19 16.36
CA LEU A 308 -14.89 1.25 17.25
C LEU A 308 -16.00 1.78 18.16
N ALA A 309 -17.22 1.92 17.64
CA ALA A 309 -18.37 2.38 18.41
C ALA A 309 -18.80 1.39 19.50
N GLU A 310 -18.68 0.08 19.24
CA GLU A 310 -19.11 -0.97 20.17
C GLU A 310 -18.00 -1.43 21.13
N LEU A 311 -16.74 -1.11 20.85
CA LEU A 311 -15.59 -1.62 21.59
C LEU A 311 -15.75 -1.35 23.11
N PRO A 312 -15.60 -2.37 23.98
CA PRO A 312 -15.63 -2.18 25.43
C PRO A 312 -14.62 -1.13 25.90
N GLY A 313 -15.03 -0.31 26.88
CA GLY A 313 -14.23 0.84 27.35
C GLY A 313 -12.83 0.46 27.83
N ASP A 314 -12.69 -0.61 28.59
CA ASP A 314 -11.41 -1.12 29.08
C ASP A 314 -10.52 -1.70 27.97
N MET A 315 -11.09 -2.30 26.93
CA MET A 315 -10.32 -2.70 25.75
C MET A 315 -9.81 -1.50 24.96
N ALA A 316 -10.63 -0.46 24.83
CA ALA A 316 -10.23 0.77 24.18
C ALA A 316 -9.18 1.55 24.98
N ASP A 317 -9.26 1.50 26.31
CA ASP A 317 -8.27 2.08 27.21
C ASP A 317 -6.94 1.34 27.12
N TYR A 318 -6.96 0.00 27.19
CA TYR A 318 -5.78 -0.84 26.98
C TYR A 318 -5.13 -0.64 25.61
N LYS A 319 -5.92 -0.47 24.55
CA LYS A 319 -5.40 -0.15 23.20
C LYS A 319 -4.91 1.29 23.07
N GLY A 320 -5.13 2.14 24.07
CA GLY A 320 -4.72 3.56 24.06
C GLY A 320 -5.57 4.46 23.16
N ILE A 321 -6.76 4.02 22.77
CA ILE A 321 -7.63 4.71 21.80
C ILE A 321 -8.88 5.34 22.45
N ILE A 322 -9.11 5.11 23.74
CA ILE A 322 -10.33 5.55 24.46
C ILE A 322 -10.63 7.05 24.27
N LYS A 323 -9.58 7.89 24.21
CA LYS A 323 -9.72 9.35 24.07
C LYS A 323 -10.32 9.80 22.74
N PHE A 324 -10.13 9.04 21.64
CA PHE A 324 -10.50 9.49 20.29
C PHE A 324 -11.27 8.46 19.46
N ARG A 325 -11.54 7.25 20.00
CA ARG A 325 -12.27 6.19 19.28
C ARG A 325 -13.66 6.63 18.80
N ASP A 326 -14.39 7.40 19.62
CA ASP A 326 -15.77 7.78 19.30
C ASP A 326 -15.77 8.80 18.15
N ARG A 327 -14.78 9.71 18.14
CA ARG A 327 -14.52 10.60 17.00
C ARG A 327 -14.13 9.80 15.76
N ALA A 328 -13.27 8.78 15.87
CA ALA A 328 -12.90 7.94 14.74
C ALA A 328 -14.10 7.17 14.16
N ALA A 329 -14.98 6.62 15.02
CA ALA A 329 -16.21 5.98 14.59
C ALA A 329 -17.15 6.97 13.88
N GLN A 330 -17.35 8.16 14.44
CA GLN A 330 -18.17 9.21 13.82
C GLN A 330 -17.60 9.68 12.48
N TRP A 331 -16.29 9.89 12.42
CA TRP A 331 -15.57 10.27 11.20
C TRP A 331 -15.77 9.21 10.12
N LEU A 332 -15.59 7.92 10.43
CA LEU A 332 -15.80 6.84 9.47
C LEU A 332 -17.25 6.74 8.99
N ARG A 333 -18.25 6.99 9.85
CA ARG A 333 -19.67 7.02 9.45
C ARG A 333 -19.97 8.19 8.51
N GLY A 334 -19.38 9.36 8.80
CA GLY A 334 -19.56 10.61 8.06
C GLY A 334 -18.69 10.73 6.81
N ALA A 335 -17.61 9.96 6.72
CA ALA A 335 -16.79 9.83 5.53
C ALA A 335 -17.67 9.21 4.44
N ALA A 336 -18.24 10.05 3.57
CA ALA A 336 -18.82 9.57 2.34
C ALA A 336 -17.68 8.84 1.60
N PRO A 337 -17.84 7.58 1.18
CA PRO A 337 -16.90 7.02 0.23
C PRO A 337 -16.87 7.98 -0.94
N VAL A 338 -15.68 8.53 -1.28
CA VAL A 338 -15.49 9.05 -2.63
C VAL A 338 -15.84 7.85 -3.51
N PRO A 339 -16.88 7.93 -4.35
CA PRO A 339 -17.31 6.76 -5.09
C PRO A 339 -16.11 6.26 -5.90
N THR A 340 -15.59 5.09 -5.56
CA THR A 340 -14.85 4.29 -6.53
C THR A 340 -15.86 3.89 -7.58
N THR A 341 -16.11 4.80 -8.52
CA THR A 341 -16.79 4.47 -9.75
C THR A 341 -15.89 3.46 -10.43
N THR A 342 -16.26 2.18 -10.34
CA THR A 342 -15.98 1.32 -11.48
C THR A 342 -16.69 2.04 -12.62
N PRO A 343 -15.98 2.62 -13.60
CA PRO A 343 -16.61 3.49 -14.56
C PRO A 343 -17.70 2.66 -15.25
N GLY A 344 -18.95 3.15 -15.22
CA GLY A 344 -20.07 2.50 -15.88
C GLY A 344 -19.69 2.14 -17.33
N PRO A 345 -20.30 1.09 -17.91
CA PRO A 345 -20.00 0.71 -19.29
C PRO A 345 -20.10 1.94 -20.22
N GLY A 346 -18.98 2.32 -20.87
CA GLY A 346 -18.89 3.49 -21.76
C GLY A 346 -18.07 4.67 -21.23
N MET A 347 -17.73 4.70 -19.95
CA MET A 347 -16.86 5.74 -19.38
C MET A 347 -15.39 5.56 -19.80
N PRO A 348 -14.64 6.66 -20.05
CA PRO A 348 -13.23 6.58 -20.40
C PRO A 348 -12.43 5.97 -19.26
N ARG A 349 -11.53 5.04 -19.60
CA ARG A 349 -10.60 4.41 -18.66
C ARG A 349 -9.20 4.87 -18.99
N TRP A 350 -8.58 5.57 -18.06
CA TRP A 350 -7.20 6.04 -18.21
C TRP A 350 -6.27 5.01 -17.56
N PRO A 351 -5.21 4.57 -18.27
CA PRO A 351 -4.20 3.71 -17.66
C PRO A 351 -3.46 4.50 -16.56
N THR A 352 -3.14 3.84 -15.45
CA THR A 352 -2.44 4.46 -14.31
C THR A 352 -0.99 4.81 -14.62
N SER A 353 -0.41 4.16 -15.64
CA SER A 353 0.90 4.46 -16.20
C SER A 353 0.82 4.63 -17.73
N PRO A 354 1.73 5.37 -18.37
CA PRO A 354 1.77 5.49 -19.81
C PRO A 354 1.89 4.12 -20.48
N PRO A 355 1.01 3.73 -21.42
CA PRO A 355 1.13 2.46 -22.13
C PRO A 355 2.43 2.39 -22.94
N ALA A 356 2.98 1.19 -23.10
CA ALA A 356 4.10 0.94 -24.00
C ALA A 356 3.71 1.27 -25.45
N VAL A 357 4.68 1.75 -26.23
CA VAL A 357 4.46 2.02 -27.66
C VAL A 357 4.28 0.70 -28.40
N ASP A 358 3.18 0.55 -29.16
CA ASP A 358 3.02 -0.57 -30.09
C ASP A 358 4.00 -0.42 -31.27
N THR A 359 5.14 -1.10 -31.18
CA THR A 359 6.21 -1.03 -32.17
C THR A 359 5.89 -1.73 -33.49
N SER A 360 4.69 -2.30 -33.67
CA SER A 360 4.24 -2.88 -34.94
C SER A 360 3.75 -1.84 -35.96
N GLY A 361 3.63 -0.56 -35.55
CA GLY A 361 3.25 0.55 -36.42
C GLY A 361 4.22 0.80 -37.57
N SER A 362 3.70 1.23 -38.71
CA SER A 362 4.53 1.63 -39.87
C SER A 362 5.09 3.05 -39.77
N GLU A 363 4.42 3.90 -38.99
CA GLU A 363 4.84 5.25 -38.63
C GLU A 363 4.16 5.69 -37.32
N PHE A 364 4.67 6.72 -36.67
CA PHE A 364 4.23 7.16 -35.35
C PHE A 364 3.96 8.66 -35.31
N LEU A 365 2.82 9.05 -34.75
CA LEU A 365 2.49 10.42 -34.41
C LEU A 365 2.33 10.54 -32.90
N VAL A 366 3.28 11.22 -32.25
CA VAL A 366 3.19 11.55 -30.82
C VAL A 366 2.63 12.97 -30.70
N VAL A 367 1.53 13.15 -29.97
CA VAL A 367 0.87 14.42 -29.72
C VAL A 367 0.99 14.75 -28.24
N ALA A 368 1.73 15.80 -27.92
CA ALA A 368 1.90 16.33 -26.57
C ALA A 368 1.13 17.63 -26.45
N ILE A 369 0.19 17.71 -25.50
CA ILE A 369 -0.73 18.85 -25.36
C ILE A 369 -0.63 19.41 -23.94
N GLY A 370 -0.32 20.70 -23.82
CA GLY A 370 -0.17 21.40 -22.55
C GLY A 370 1.26 21.47 -22.03
N ASP A 371 1.43 22.22 -20.94
CA ASP A 371 2.72 22.56 -20.32
C ASP A 371 3.06 21.73 -19.07
N ASP A 372 2.20 20.78 -18.71
CA ASP A 372 2.39 19.90 -17.56
C ASP A 372 3.67 19.05 -17.68
N ALA A 373 4.45 18.96 -16.60
CA ALA A 373 5.73 18.25 -16.60
C ALA A 373 5.60 16.76 -16.96
N GLY A 374 4.45 16.15 -16.64
CA GLY A 374 4.11 14.78 -17.02
C GLY A 374 3.97 14.63 -18.54
N VAL A 375 3.38 15.61 -19.23
CA VAL A 375 3.23 15.60 -20.70
C VAL A 375 4.61 15.55 -21.37
N ALA A 376 5.54 16.36 -20.90
CA ALA A 376 6.91 16.38 -21.42
C ALA A 376 7.65 15.07 -21.12
N HIS A 377 7.45 14.47 -19.94
CA HIS A 377 8.07 13.19 -19.60
C HIS A 377 7.54 12.05 -20.48
N VAL A 378 6.21 11.92 -20.59
CA VAL A 378 5.56 10.84 -21.35
C VAL A 378 5.86 10.93 -22.84
N SER A 379 5.73 12.13 -23.42
CA SER A 379 6.00 12.33 -24.85
C SER A 379 7.46 12.03 -25.20
N ARG A 380 8.44 12.41 -24.37
CA ARG A 380 9.85 12.06 -24.60
C ARG A 380 10.08 10.56 -24.61
N ASN A 381 9.51 9.82 -23.66
CA ASN A 381 9.67 8.37 -23.58
C ASN A 381 9.01 7.67 -24.79
N TRP A 382 7.83 8.12 -25.18
CA TRP A 382 7.15 7.59 -26.37
C TRP A 382 7.89 7.91 -27.67
N VAL A 383 8.42 9.13 -27.83
CA VAL A 383 9.24 9.49 -28.99
C VAL A 383 10.47 8.59 -29.06
N ALA A 384 11.20 8.40 -27.96
CA ALA A 384 12.38 7.54 -27.93
C ALA A 384 12.05 6.08 -28.32
N ALA A 385 10.95 5.53 -27.82
CA ALA A 385 10.52 4.18 -28.14
C ALA A 385 10.00 4.06 -29.60
N ALA A 386 9.28 5.06 -30.09
CA ALA A 386 8.75 5.11 -31.45
C ALA A 386 9.85 5.28 -32.50
N GLU A 387 10.83 6.16 -32.27
CA GLU A 387 11.98 6.37 -33.16
C GLU A 387 12.86 5.13 -33.30
N ALA A 388 12.92 4.29 -32.25
CA ALA A 388 13.58 2.99 -32.32
C ALA A 388 12.84 1.98 -33.22
N ALA A 389 11.54 2.18 -33.47
CA ALA A 389 10.68 1.27 -34.23
C ALA A 389 10.42 1.76 -35.67
N GLY A 390 10.32 3.07 -35.91
CA GLY A 390 10.04 3.61 -37.24
C GLY A 390 9.94 5.14 -37.31
N PRO A 391 9.57 5.68 -38.50
CA PRO A 391 9.41 7.11 -38.71
C PRO A 391 8.45 7.73 -37.70
N THR A 392 8.92 8.73 -36.95
CA THR A 392 8.19 9.33 -35.84
C THR A 392 8.09 10.84 -36.02
N ARG A 393 6.91 11.40 -35.75
CA ARG A 393 6.69 12.84 -35.68
C ARG A 393 6.13 13.22 -34.32
N LEU A 394 6.74 14.20 -33.68
CA LEU A 394 6.22 14.86 -32.49
C LEU A 394 5.45 16.13 -32.88
N LEU A 395 4.22 16.25 -32.40
CA LEU A 395 3.42 17.46 -32.46
C LEU A 395 3.20 17.97 -31.03
N VAL A 396 3.67 19.19 -30.75
CA VAL A 396 3.49 19.85 -29.46
C VAL A 396 2.44 20.95 -29.63
N LEU A 397 1.43 20.96 -28.78
CA LEU A 397 0.30 21.89 -28.79
C LEU A 397 0.15 22.52 -27.41
N ASP A 398 -0.33 23.74 -27.34
CA ASP A 398 -0.57 24.43 -26.07
C ASP A 398 -1.92 23.97 -25.47
N SER A 399 -2.99 23.97 -26.28
CA SER A 399 -4.32 23.49 -25.88
C SER A 399 -5.27 23.35 -27.05
N LEU A 400 -6.20 22.39 -26.99
CA LEU A 400 -7.29 22.22 -27.97
C LEU A 400 -8.54 23.05 -27.63
N VAL A 401 -8.47 24.05 -26.76
CA VAL A 401 -9.55 25.03 -26.62
C VAL A 401 -9.63 25.95 -27.85
N GLY A 402 -8.47 26.36 -28.39
CA GLY A 402 -8.38 27.27 -29.53
C GLY A 402 -8.49 26.58 -30.90
N SER A 403 -8.78 27.38 -31.94
CA SER A 403 -8.88 26.89 -33.33
C SER A 403 -7.53 26.62 -33.98
N HIS A 404 -6.46 27.31 -33.54
CA HIS A 404 -5.12 27.19 -34.09
C HIS A 404 -4.56 25.76 -33.92
N ASP A 405 -4.49 25.26 -32.69
CA ASP A 405 -3.93 23.95 -32.38
C ASP A 405 -4.81 22.81 -32.89
N ARG A 406 -6.13 23.00 -32.90
CA ARG A 406 -7.06 22.10 -33.59
C ARG A 406 -6.77 22.01 -35.09
N SER A 407 -6.40 23.11 -35.73
CA SER A 407 -6.02 23.09 -37.14
C SER A 407 -4.69 22.36 -37.35
N ALA A 408 -3.70 22.59 -36.49
CA ALA A 408 -2.41 21.89 -36.54
C ALA A 408 -2.58 20.38 -36.36
N LEU A 409 -3.36 19.94 -35.38
CA LEU A 409 -3.68 18.53 -35.18
C LEU A 409 -4.43 17.93 -36.37
N ARG A 410 -5.39 18.66 -36.96
CA ARG A 410 -6.12 18.17 -38.14
C ARG A 410 -5.20 17.97 -39.34
N THR A 411 -4.27 18.89 -39.59
CA THR A 411 -3.26 18.74 -40.64
C THR A 411 -2.39 17.52 -40.36
N ALA A 412 -1.94 17.35 -39.12
CA ALA A 412 -1.12 16.20 -38.75
C ALA A 412 -1.85 14.87 -38.97
N LEU A 413 -3.10 14.77 -38.55
CA LEU A 413 -3.93 13.56 -38.73
C LEU A 413 -4.22 13.27 -40.21
N ALA A 414 -4.39 14.29 -41.05
CA ALA A 414 -4.64 14.11 -42.49
C ALA A 414 -3.41 13.56 -43.26
N GLU A 415 -2.22 13.71 -42.69
CA GLU A 415 -0.96 13.17 -43.24
C GLU A 415 -0.67 11.74 -42.79
N CYS A 416 -1.40 11.22 -41.78
CA CYS A 416 -1.25 9.86 -41.30
C CYS A 416 -1.71 8.84 -42.36
N ARG A 417 -0.97 7.74 -42.49
CA ARG A 417 -1.30 6.62 -43.37
C ARG A 417 -1.78 5.40 -42.59
N ILE A 418 -2.37 4.44 -43.30
CA ILE A 418 -2.78 3.15 -42.70
C ILE A 418 -1.58 2.51 -42.00
N GLY A 419 -1.76 2.11 -40.74
CA GLY A 419 -0.69 1.55 -39.91
C GLY A 419 0.03 2.57 -39.03
N THR A 420 -0.36 3.85 -39.05
CA THR A 420 0.13 4.85 -38.10
C THR A 420 -0.30 4.51 -36.68
N ARG A 421 0.59 4.67 -35.70
CA ARG A 421 0.25 4.69 -34.28
C ARG A 421 0.20 6.12 -33.78
N ILE A 422 -0.94 6.52 -33.24
CA ILE A 422 -1.19 7.87 -32.75
C ILE A 422 -1.20 7.80 -31.21
N LEU A 423 -0.22 8.45 -30.60
CA LEU A 423 -0.04 8.48 -29.16
C LEU A 423 -0.33 9.88 -28.64
N VAL A 424 -1.27 10.03 -27.72
CA VAL A 424 -1.73 11.34 -27.24
C VAL A 424 -1.53 11.48 -25.73
N THR A 425 -0.90 12.56 -25.28
CA THR A 425 -0.79 12.86 -23.85
C THR A 425 -1.08 14.34 -23.55
N GLY A 426 -1.73 14.60 -22.43
CA GLY A 426 -2.24 15.92 -22.02
C GLY A 426 -3.25 15.81 -20.87
N GLY A 427 -3.92 16.93 -20.56
CA GLY A 427 -5.09 16.94 -19.69
C GLY A 427 -6.28 16.18 -20.29
N GLN A 428 -7.25 15.80 -19.46
CA GLN A 428 -8.41 14.99 -19.86
C GLN A 428 -9.19 15.64 -21.02
N TYR A 429 -9.48 16.94 -20.96
CA TYR A 429 -10.15 17.64 -22.05
C TYR A 429 -9.40 17.51 -23.40
N ASP A 430 -8.09 17.77 -23.39
CA ASP A 430 -7.27 17.77 -24.60
C ASP A 430 -7.11 16.37 -25.17
N VAL A 431 -6.81 15.38 -24.33
CA VAL A 431 -6.66 13.98 -24.77
C VAL A 431 -7.96 13.47 -25.39
N MET A 432 -9.11 13.70 -24.74
CA MET A 432 -10.40 13.24 -25.27
C MET A 432 -10.73 13.93 -26.60
N THR A 433 -10.49 15.24 -26.69
CA THR A 433 -10.70 16.02 -27.91
C THR A 433 -9.82 15.51 -29.06
N ALA A 434 -8.53 15.28 -28.80
CA ALA A 434 -7.59 14.77 -29.79
C ALA A 434 -7.97 13.37 -30.28
N LEU A 435 -8.36 12.47 -29.37
CA LEU A 435 -8.82 11.12 -29.73
C LEU A 435 -10.08 11.15 -30.60
N ALA A 436 -11.03 12.04 -30.31
CA ALA A 436 -12.23 12.21 -31.15
C ALA A 436 -11.88 12.77 -32.55
N MET A 437 -10.94 13.71 -32.63
CA MET A 437 -10.42 14.21 -33.90
C MET A 437 -9.71 13.11 -34.70
N ALA A 438 -8.91 12.26 -34.06
CA ALA A 438 -8.25 11.13 -34.70
C ALA A 438 -9.25 10.10 -35.25
N ARG A 439 -10.30 9.78 -34.48
CA ARG A 439 -11.39 8.90 -34.95
C ARG A 439 -12.16 9.51 -36.12
N THR A 440 -12.40 10.82 -36.10
CA THR A 440 -13.04 11.54 -37.21
C THR A 440 -12.17 11.50 -38.47
N ALA A 441 -10.84 11.47 -38.32
CA ALA A 441 -9.89 11.28 -39.41
C ALA A 441 -9.76 9.81 -39.87
N GLY A 442 -10.44 8.87 -39.23
CA GLY A 442 -10.48 7.45 -39.62
C GLY A 442 -9.66 6.50 -38.75
N ALA A 443 -9.00 6.99 -37.69
CA ALA A 443 -8.21 6.13 -36.81
C ALA A 443 -9.10 5.13 -36.04
N VAL A 444 -8.67 3.87 -35.98
CA VAL A 444 -9.37 2.83 -35.22
C VAL A 444 -8.78 2.69 -33.81
N ALA A 445 -9.51 2.07 -32.88
CA ALA A 445 -9.07 1.93 -31.49
C ALA A 445 -7.69 1.24 -31.36
N ALA A 446 -7.35 0.31 -32.24
CA ALA A 446 -6.06 -0.37 -32.25
C ALA A 446 -4.87 0.53 -32.64
N GLU A 447 -5.13 1.69 -33.26
CA GLU A 447 -4.10 2.65 -33.68
C GLU A 447 -3.88 3.75 -32.64
N LEU A 448 -4.75 3.83 -31.62
CA LEU A 448 -4.77 4.92 -30.64
C LEU A 448 -4.21 4.46 -29.29
N SER A 449 -3.29 5.25 -28.75
CA SER A 449 -2.82 5.13 -27.36
C SER A 449 -2.88 6.48 -26.68
N SER A 450 -3.21 6.50 -25.39
CA SER A 450 -3.34 7.76 -24.66
C SER A 450 -2.95 7.66 -23.21
N TYR A 451 -2.47 8.77 -22.65
CA TYR A 451 -2.19 8.93 -21.24
C TYR A 451 -2.60 10.32 -20.77
N VAL A 452 -3.46 10.38 -19.75
CA VAL A 452 -3.97 11.63 -19.18
C VAL A 452 -3.14 11.99 -17.95
N THR A 453 -2.60 13.20 -17.90
CA THR A 453 -1.80 13.68 -16.76
C THR A 453 -2.65 14.24 -15.63
N HIS A 454 -3.87 14.72 -15.92
CA HIS A 454 -4.84 15.14 -14.92
C HIS A 454 -6.29 15.11 -15.44
N THR A 455 -7.25 14.98 -14.52
CA THR A 455 -8.70 14.91 -14.82
C THR A 455 -9.48 16.14 -14.33
N ARG A 456 -8.80 17.27 -14.10
CA ARG A 456 -9.38 18.52 -13.60
C ARG A 456 -10.42 19.12 -14.54
N ASP A 457 -10.25 18.93 -15.84
CA ASP A 457 -11.14 19.44 -16.88
C ASP A 457 -11.81 18.30 -17.65
N LEU A 458 -12.93 18.62 -18.30
CA LEU A 458 -13.58 17.69 -19.21
C LEU A 458 -14.24 18.39 -20.39
N PRO A 459 -14.40 17.68 -21.52
CA PRO A 459 -15.22 18.13 -22.65
C PRO A 459 -16.69 17.85 -22.34
N LEU A 460 -17.50 18.90 -22.20
CA LEU A 460 -18.93 18.81 -21.94
C LEU A 460 -19.74 19.14 -23.20
N TYR A 461 -20.44 18.14 -23.74
CA TYR A 461 -21.41 18.30 -24.81
C TYR A 461 -22.75 18.78 -24.25
N CYS A 462 -23.17 19.99 -24.61
CA CYS A 462 -24.47 20.51 -24.20
C CYS A 462 -25.59 19.99 -25.12
N ALA A 463 -26.54 19.24 -24.58
CA ALA A 463 -27.71 18.74 -25.33
C ALA A 463 -28.60 19.85 -25.91
N HIS A 464 -28.48 21.08 -25.40
CA HIS A 464 -29.32 22.21 -25.79
C HIS A 464 -28.74 23.03 -26.95
N CYS A 465 -27.46 23.41 -26.88
CA CYS A 465 -26.80 24.16 -27.96
C CYS A 465 -26.00 23.27 -28.92
N ARG A 466 -25.85 21.98 -28.59
CA ARG A 466 -25.16 20.95 -29.39
C ARG A 466 -23.69 21.23 -29.64
N ASP A 467 -23.08 21.99 -28.73
CA ASP A 467 -21.67 22.35 -28.78
C ASP A 467 -20.92 21.75 -27.58
N THR A 468 -19.60 21.62 -27.71
CA THR A 468 -18.72 20.99 -26.71
C THR A 468 -17.75 22.01 -26.14
N PHE A 469 -17.71 22.12 -24.81
CA PHE A 469 -16.89 23.12 -24.12
C PHE A 469 -15.91 22.45 -23.15
N CYS A 470 -14.76 23.08 -22.94
CA CYS A 470 -13.90 22.76 -21.80
C CYS A 470 -14.52 23.34 -20.54
N VAL A 471 -14.71 22.51 -19.51
CA VAL A 471 -15.25 22.93 -18.21
C VAL A 471 -14.44 22.29 -17.09
N ASP A 472 -14.29 23.02 -15.99
CA ASP A 472 -13.67 22.57 -14.74
C ASP A 472 -14.79 22.10 -13.79
N VAL A 473 -15.19 20.83 -13.94
CA VAL A 473 -16.25 20.19 -13.16
C VAL A 473 -16.05 18.68 -13.18
N VAL A 474 -16.50 18.00 -12.12
CA VAL A 474 -16.51 16.54 -12.05
C VAL A 474 -17.77 15.94 -12.67
N VAL A 475 -17.70 14.70 -13.13
CA VAL A 475 -18.89 13.94 -13.54
C VAL A 475 -19.85 13.80 -12.35
N GLY A 476 -21.14 13.99 -12.58
CA GLY A 476 -22.19 14.14 -11.56
C GLY A 476 -22.33 15.57 -11.01
N GLY A 477 -21.44 16.49 -11.37
CA GLY A 477 -21.52 17.90 -11.00
C GLY A 477 -22.47 18.72 -11.89
N VAL A 478 -22.71 19.97 -11.49
CA VAL A 478 -23.52 20.95 -12.24
C VAL A 478 -22.65 22.14 -12.66
N VAL A 479 -22.76 22.56 -13.93
CA VAL A 479 -22.02 23.71 -14.46
C VAL A 479 -22.86 24.52 -15.46
N ALA A 480 -22.71 25.85 -15.45
CA ALA A 480 -23.35 26.71 -16.45
C ALA A 480 -22.69 26.53 -17.83
N CYS A 481 -23.49 26.22 -18.84
CA CYS A 481 -23.01 26.04 -20.22
C CYS A 481 -22.45 27.37 -20.77
N PRO A 482 -21.18 27.41 -21.26
CA PRO A 482 -20.62 28.63 -21.83
C PRO A 482 -21.36 29.16 -23.07
N GLY A 483 -22.03 28.28 -23.83
CA GLY A 483 -22.75 28.66 -25.04
C GLY A 483 -24.17 29.18 -24.81
N CYS A 484 -24.97 28.53 -23.96
CA CYS A 484 -26.38 28.87 -23.77
C CYS A 484 -26.76 29.32 -22.34
N ALA A 485 -25.79 29.41 -21.45
CA ALA A 485 -25.94 29.84 -20.04
C ALA A 485 -26.91 29.00 -19.19
N ARG A 486 -27.32 27.82 -19.67
CA ARG A 486 -28.14 26.87 -18.89
C ARG A 486 -27.25 26.10 -17.92
N ASP A 487 -27.72 25.87 -16.71
CA ASP A 487 -27.09 24.93 -15.78
C ASP A 487 -27.26 23.51 -16.30
N LEU A 488 -26.14 22.78 -16.40
CA LEU A 488 -26.10 21.42 -16.91
C LEU A 488 -25.60 20.46 -15.85
N GLU A 489 -26.30 19.35 -15.66
CA GLU A 489 -25.79 18.18 -14.96
C GLU A 489 -24.88 17.38 -15.90
N VAL A 490 -23.69 17.02 -15.44
CA VAL A 490 -22.71 16.21 -16.20
C VAL A 490 -22.98 14.73 -15.95
N HIS A 491 -23.49 14.02 -16.95
CA HIS A 491 -23.86 12.61 -16.82
C HIS A 491 -22.64 11.69 -16.89
N GLU A 492 -22.73 10.51 -16.25
CA GLU A 492 -21.82 9.36 -16.45
C GLU A 492 -22.02 8.70 -17.82
N HIS A 493 -22.07 9.51 -18.88
CA HIS A 493 -22.31 9.09 -20.25
C HIS A 493 -21.36 9.83 -21.18
N HIS A 494 -20.38 9.09 -21.70
CA HIS A 494 -19.36 9.59 -22.60
C HIS A 494 -19.55 9.05 -24.03
N SER A 495 -19.35 9.92 -25.02
CA SER A 495 -19.32 9.54 -26.44
C SER A 495 -17.89 9.60 -26.99
N PRO A 496 -17.28 8.47 -27.39
CA PRO A 496 -15.95 8.45 -28.00
C PRO A 496 -15.84 9.19 -29.35
N VAL A 497 -16.97 9.35 -30.05
CA VAL A 497 -17.04 10.03 -31.35
C VAL A 497 -17.10 11.55 -31.17
N VAL A 498 -17.89 12.02 -30.21
CA VAL A 498 -17.94 13.45 -29.85
C VAL A 498 -16.70 13.84 -29.05
N GLY A 499 -16.14 12.89 -28.30
CA GLY A 499 -15.03 13.13 -27.37
C GLY A 499 -15.47 13.93 -26.16
N GLY A 500 -16.68 13.70 -25.63
CA GLY A 500 -17.25 14.51 -24.56
C GLY A 500 -18.30 13.77 -23.72
N PHE A 501 -18.55 14.30 -22.52
CA PHE A 501 -19.60 13.90 -21.60
C PHE A 501 -20.92 14.59 -21.95
N LEU A 502 -22.04 13.90 -21.79
CA LEU A 502 -23.36 14.48 -21.99
C LEU A 502 -23.70 15.45 -20.85
N GLY A 503 -24.07 16.68 -21.20
CA GLY A 503 -24.70 17.65 -20.31
C GLY A 503 -26.15 17.90 -20.71
N SER A 504 -27.09 17.74 -19.77
CA SER A 504 -28.49 18.12 -19.93
C SER A 504 -28.90 19.14 -18.87
N ALA A 505 -30.05 19.79 -19.02
CA ALA A 505 -30.47 20.81 -18.05
C ALA A 505 -30.52 20.20 -16.65
N ALA A 506 -29.89 20.85 -15.68
CA ALA A 506 -30.02 20.52 -14.27
C ALA A 506 -31.42 20.97 -13.82
N GLY A 507 -32.30 20.04 -13.45
CA GLY A 507 -33.65 20.38 -12.98
C GLY A 507 -34.52 19.17 -12.68
N GLY A 508 -34.94 19.06 -11.42
CA GLY A 508 -36.24 18.48 -11.08
C GLY A 508 -37.34 19.46 -11.50
N ASP A 509 -38.48 18.89 -11.89
CA ASP A 509 -39.63 19.63 -12.41
C ASP A 509 -40.08 20.80 -11.52
N ALA A 510 -40.53 21.85 -12.20
CA ALA A 510 -41.29 22.98 -11.64
C ALA A 510 -42.69 22.55 -11.16
#